data_AF-A0A939HG89-F1
#
_entry.id   AF-A0A939HG89-F1
#
_cell.length_a   1.000
_cell.length_b   1.000
_cell.length_c   1.000
_cell.angle_alpha   90.00
_cell.angle_beta   90.00
_cell.angle_gamma   90.00
#
_symmetry.space_group_name_H-M   'P 1'
#
loop_
_entity.id
_entity.type
_entity.pdbx_description
1 polymer ?
#
loop_
_entity_poly.entity_id
_entity_poly.type
_entity_poly.pdbx_seq_one_letter_code
_entity_poly.pdbx_strand_id
1 'polypeptide(L)'
;ASGVSVPWALDAQAILADDWGVAADVWSVTSWNELRRDGLAAEEEAFLNPGTPARTPFVAAQLAGATGPVVAVSDYMKAVPDQIRQFLPHEFASLGADGF
;
A
#
# COMPACT_ATOMS: atom_id res chain seq x y z
N ALA A 1 -6.38 -1.41 -2.00
CA ALA A 1 -7.67 -1.11 -1.33
C ALA A 1 -7.99 -2.20 -0.31
N SER A 2 -8.84 -1.94 0.69
CA SER A 2 -9.25 -2.93 1.69
C SER A 2 -10.75 -2.95 1.96
N GLY A 3 -11.29 -4.09 2.40
CA GLY A 3 -12.68 -4.19 2.82
C GLY A 3 -13.65 -3.75 1.73
N VAL A 4 -14.64 -2.94 2.11
CA VAL A 4 -15.70 -2.45 1.19
C VAL A 4 -15.18 -1.50 0.10
N SER A 5 -13.96 -0.98 0.24
CA SER A 5 -13.37 -0.09 -0.76
C SER A 5 -12.76 -0.81 -1.97
N VAL A 6 -12.63 -2.15 -1.93
CA VAL A 6 -12.04 -2.92 -3.04
C VAL A 6 -12.87 -2.81 -4.33
N PRO A 7 -14.20 -3.02 -4.33
CA PRO A 7 -15.02 -2.78 -5.52
C PRO A 7 -14.88 -1.35 -6.07
N TRP A 8 -14.83 -0.33 -5.20
CA TRP A 8 -14.65 1.06 -5.64
C TRP A 8 -13.30 1.30 -6.33
N ALA A 9 -12.24 0.61 -5.90
CA ALA A 9 -10.95 0.67 -6.55
C ALA A 9 -10.95 0.00 -7.94
N LEU A 10 -11.75 -1.06 -8.13
CA LEU A 10 -11.96 -1.68 -9.43
C LEU A 10 -12.76 -0.76 -10.37
N ASP A 11 -13.79 -0.09 -9.86
CA ASP A 11 -14.53 0.91 -10.63
C ASP A 11 -13.62 2.08 -11.05
N ALA A 12 -12.78 2.57 -10.13
CA ALA A 12 -11.80 3.61 -10.43
C ALA A 12 -10.75 3.16 -11.45
N GLN A 13 -10.30 1.89 -11.40
CA GLN A 13 -9.42 1.31 -12.41
C GLN A 13 -10.04 1.37 -13.81
N ALA A 14 -11.33 1.03 -13.93
CA ALA A 14 -12.05 1.10 -15.20
C ALA A 14 -12.16 2.56 -15.70
N ILE A 15 -12.55 3.50 -14.84
CA ILE A 15 -12.63 4.93 -15.19
C ILE A 15 -11.27 5.46 -15.66
N LEU A 16 -10.19 5.12 -14.96
CA LEU A 16 -8.82 5.54 -15.34
C LEU A 16 -8.45 5.01 -16.73
N ALA A 17 -8.77 3.75 -17.02
CA ALA A 17 -8.48 3.15 -18.33
C ALA A 17 -9.33 3.77 -19.45
N ASP A 18 -10.64 3.87 -19.24
CA ASP A 18 -11.60 4.24 -20.29
C ASP A 18 -11.58 5.74 -20.60
N ASP A 19 -11.54 6.59 -19.56
CA ASP A 19 -11.69 8.05 -19.73
C ASP A 19 -10.34 8.77 -19.85
N TRP A 20 -9.28 8.17 -19.29
CA TRP A 20 -7.97 8.83 -19.18
C TRP A 20 -6.82 8.07 -19.86
N GLY A 21 -7.07 6.85 -20.34
CA GLY A 21 -6.02 6.01 -20.93
C GLY A 21 -4.92 5.61 -19.94
N VAL A 22 -5.23 5.62 -18.64
CA VAL A 22 -4.30 5.28 -17.57
C VAL A 22 -4.56 3.84 -17.11
N ALA A 23 -3.62 2.95 -17.38
CA ALA A 23 -3.65 1.60 -16.82
C ALA A 23 -3.32 1.64 -15.32
N ALA A 24 -4.07 0.89 -14.53
CA ALA A 24 -3.83 0.72 -13.10
C ALA A 24 -3.95 -0.75 -12.72
N ASP A 25 -3.19 -1.18 -11.72
CA ASP A 25 -3.32 -2.48 -11.08
C ASP A 25 -3.97 -2.32 -9.71
N VAL A 26 -4.79 -3.29 -9.29
CA VAL A 26 -5.52 -3.24 -8.01
C VAL A 26 -5.07 -4.37 -7.09
N TRP A 27 -4.55 -4.00 -5.92
CA TRP A 27 -4.22 -4.93 -4.83
C TRP A 27 -5.29 -4.92 -3.74
N SER A 28 -5.69 -6.11 -3.32
CA SER A 28 -6.53 -6.33 -2.13
C SER A 28 -5.66 -6.46 -0.89
N VAL A 29 -5.80 -5.49 0.02
CA VAL A 29 -5.11 -5.50 1.32
C VAL A 29 -6.08 -6.05 2.37
N THR A 30 -5.78 -7.25 2.86
CA THR A 30 -6.60 -7.93 3.86
C THR A 30 -6.34 -7.43 5.29
N SER A 31 -5.13 -6.93 5.56
CA SER A 31 -4.77 -6.33 6.86
C SER A 31 -3.63 -5.33 6.73
N TRP A 32 -3.92 -4.05 6.92
CA TRP A 32 -2.91 -2.99 6.98
C TRP A 32 -1.97 -3.16 8.18
N ASN A 33 -2.52 -3.58 9.32
CA ASN A 33 -1.76 -3.74 10.56
C ASN A 33 -0.70 -4.85 10.42
N GLU A 34 -1.02 -5.97 9.75
CA GLU A 34 -0.04 -7.05 9.54
C GLU A 34 1.07 -6.59 8.59
N LEU A 35 0.75 -5.86 7.52
CA LEU A 35 1.77 -5.28 6.64
C LEU A 35 2.70 -4.32 7.40
N ARG A 36 2.14 -3.52 8.32
CA ARG A 36 2.94 -2.63 9.17
C ARG A 36 3.85 -3.41 10.11
N ARG A 37 3.33 -4.43 10.80
CA ARG A 37 4.12 -5.27 11.71
C ARG A 37 5.26 -5.96 10.96
N ASP A 38 4.98 -6.47 9.77
CA ASP A 38 5.97 -7.08 8.89
C ASP A 38 7.09 -6.11 8.49
N GLY A 39 6.72 -4.88 8.10
CA GLY A 39 7.68 -3.84 7.75
C GLY A 39 8.55 -3.40 8.93
N LEU A 40 7.96 -3.19 10.11
CA LEU A 40 8.71 -2.85 11.32
C LEU A 40 9.68 -3.97 11.74
N ALA A 41 9.26 -5.24 11.62
CA ALA A 41 10.13 -6.37 11.92
C ALA A 41 11.34 -6.44 10.98
N ALA A 42 11.15 -6.13 9.70
CA ALA A 42 12.25 -6.07 8.73
C ALA A 42 13.22 -4.91 9.03
N GLU A 43 12.71 -3.74 9.43
CA GLU A 43 13.54 -2.60 9.86
C GLU A 43 14.34 -2.92 11.14
N GLU A 44 13.70 -3.55 12.13
CA GLU A 44 14.36 -3.98 13.37
C GLU A 44 15.46 -5.00 13.08
N GLU A 45 15.19 -6.00 12.24
CA GLU A 45 16.18 -7.00 11.83
C GLU A 45 17.39 -6.35 11.14
N ALA A 46 17.15 -5.39 10.23
CA ALA A 46 18.21 -4.65 9.55
C ALA A 46 19.04 -3.80 10.51
N PHE A 47 18.40 -3.15 11.49
CA PHE A 47 19.07 -2.33 12.49
C PHE A 47 19.96 -3.17 13.42
N LEU A 48 19.47 -4.34 13.86
CA LEU A 48 20.21 -5.24 14.75
C LEU A 48 21.34 -5.99 14.03
N ASN A 49 21.26 -6.14 12.70
CA ASN A 49 22.20 -6.93 11.91
C ASN A 49 22.78 -6.15 10.71
N PRO A 50 23.59 -5.09 10.94
CA PRO A 50 24.06 -4.21 9.87
C PRO A 50 25.01 -4.88 8.85
N GLY A 51 25.56 -6.06 9.18
CA GLY A 51 26.45 -6.82 8.30
C GLY A 51 25.75 -7.81 7.37
N THR A 52 24.43 -7.97 7.50
CA THR A 52 23.63 -8.89 6.69
C THR A 52 22.67 -8.15 5.79
N PRO A 53 22.33 -8.67 4.59
CA PRO A 53 21.30 -8.09 3.75
C PRO A 53 19.99 -7.95 4.52
N ALA A 54 19.41 -6.75 4.50
CA ALA A 54 18.13 -6.48 5.13
C ALA A 54 17.02 -7.30 4.47
N ARG A 55 16.14 -7.88 5.30
CA ARG A 55 14.92 -8.54 4.82
C ARG A 55 14.03 -7.53 4.10
N THR A 56 13.48 -7.90 2.95
CA THR A 56 12.47 -7.07 2.28
C THR A 56 11.09 -7.29 2.93
N PRO A 57 10.38 -6.23 3.36
CA PRO A 57 9.00 -6.35 3.82
C PRO A 57 8.09 -6.97 2.75
N PHE A 58 7.08 -7.74 3.15
CA PHE A 58 6.14 -8.40 2.23
C PHE A 58 5.49 -7.39 1.27
N VAL A 59 5.03 -6.24 1.77
CA VAL A 59 4.38 -5.23 0.94
C VAL A 59 5.33 -4.66 -0.13
N ALA A 60 6.60 -4.45 0.23
CA ALA A 60 7.63 -3.99 -0.70
C ALA A 60 7.93 -5.06 -1.76
N ALA A 61 7.98 -6.33 -1.37
CA ALA A 61 8.17 -7.44 -2.30
C ALA A 61 6.98 -7.59 -3.28
N GLN A 62 5.74 -7.46 -2.81
CA GLN A 62 4.54 -7.51 -3.67
C GLN A 62 4.49 -6.36 -4.69
N LEU A 63 5.02 -5.18 -4.33
CA LEU A 63 5.02 -3.99 -5.18
C LEU A 63 6.35 -3.74 -5.89
N ALA A 64 7.31 -4.66 -5.84
CA ALA A 64 8.66 -4.46 -6.38
C ALA A 64 8.67 -4.19 -7.90
N GLY A 65 7.71 -4.76 -8.64
CA GLY A 65 7.55 -4.54 -10.08
C GLY A 65 6.55 -3.44 -10.44
N ALA A 66 5.85 -2.86 -9.45
CA ALA A 66 4.85 -1.84 -9.71
C ALA A 66 5.52 -0.52 -10.11
N THR A 67 5.00 0.14 -11.14
CA THR A 67 5.48 1.42 -11.64
C THR A 67 4.47 2.52 -11.39
N GLY A 68 4.94 3.74 -11.11
CA GLY A 68 4.07 4.91 -10.91
C GLY A 68 3.59 5.07 -9.46
N PRO A 69 2.65 5.99 -9.22
CA PRO A 69 2.17 6.30 -7.88
C PRO A 69 1.22 5.22 -7.34
N VAL A 70 1.18 5.09 -6.01
CA VAL A 70 0.26 4.22 -5.27
C VAL A 70 -0.84 5.05 -4.63
N VAL A 71 -2.10 4.70 -4.89
CA VAL A 71 -3.26 5.25 -4.19
C VAL A 71 -3.87 4.16 -3.31
N ALA A 72 -3.80 4.37 -1.99
CA ALA A 72 -4.39 3.47 -1.01
C ALA A 72 -5.74 4.00 -0.54
N VAL A 73 -6.77 3.15 -0.55
CA VAL A 73 -8.12 3.49 -0.08
C VAL A 73 -8.61 2.47 0.93
N SER A 74 -9.33 2.98 1.94
CA SER A 74 -9.94 2.23 3.03
C SER A 74 -11.23 2.94 3.49
N ASP A 75 -12.15 2.19 4.08
CA ASP A 75 -13.30 2.71 4.82
C ASP A 75 -12.94 3.19 6.25
N TYR A 76 -11.67 3.07 6.62
CA TYR A 76 -11.10 3.69 7.81
C TYR A 76 -10.43 5.04 7.47
N MET A 77 -10.07 5.79 8.51
CA MET A 77 -9.26 7.02 8.39
C MET A 77 -7.96 6.80 7.59
N LYS A 78 -7.47 7.85 6.92
CA LYS A 78 -6.21 7.83 6.13
C LYS A 78 -5.02 7.27 6.90
N ALA A 79 -4.99 7.51 8.22
CA ALA A 79 -3.93 7.01 9.09
C ALA A 79 -3.78 5.48 9.08
N VAL A 80 -4.78 4.71 8.64
CA VAL A 80 -4.70 3.25 8.52
C VAL A 80 -3.86 2.81 7.31
N PRO A 81 -4.19 3.17 6.06
CA PRO A 81 -3.31 2.87 4.93
C PRO A 81 -1.95 3.59 4.99
N ASP A 82 -1.86 4.77 5.63
CA ASP A 82 -0.58 5.49 5.78
C ASP A 82 0.47 4.70 6.59
N GLN A 83 0.06 3.70 7.37
CA GLN A 83 0.95 2.87 8.17
C GLN A 83 2.06 2.17 7.37
N ILE A 84 1.81 1.88 6.10
CA ILE A 84 2.77 1.15 5.25
C ILE A 84 3.61 2.06 4.36
N ARG A 85 3.33 3.37 4.36
CA ARG A 85 3.91 4.34 3.42
C ARG A 85 5.44 4.33 3.43
N GLN A 86 6.05 4.21 4.61
CA GLN A 86 7.50 4.26 4.77
C GLN A 86 8.24 3.08 4.12
N PHE A 87 7.55 1.94 3.91
CA PHE A 87 8.16 0.74 3.35
C PHE A 87 8.13 0.71 1.82
N LEU A 88 7.53 1.72 1.18
CA LEU A 88 7.34 1.79 -0.26
C LEU A 88 8.12 2.95 -0.87
N PRO A 89 8.88 2.73 -1.96
CA PRO A 89 9.61 3.79 -2.64
C PRO A 89 8.71 4.67 -3.52
N HIS A 90 7.47 4.24 -3.77
CA HIS A 90 6.52 4.91 -4.66
C HIS A 90 5.99 6.21 -4.06
N GLU A 91 5.64 7.18 -4.92
CA GLU A 91 4.75 8.26 -4.50
C GLU A 91 3.45 7.66 -3.96
N PHE A 92 3.00 8.12 -2.79
CA PHE A 92 1.91 7.49 -2.05
C PHE A 92 0.86 8.51 -1.64
N ALA A 93 -0.39 8.21 -1.96
CA ALA A 93 -1.56 8.96 -1.52
C ALA A 93 -2.56 8.04 -0.83
N SER A 94 -3.22 8.53 0.21
CA SER A 94 -4.23 7.79 0.97
C SER A 94 -5.58 8.49 0.93
N LEU A 95 -6.63 7.71 0.69
CA LEU A 95 -8.02 8.10 0.86
C LEU A 95 -8.61 7.30 2.03
N GLY A 96 -9.35 7.99 2.88
CA GLY A 96 -9.95 7.40 4.07
C GLY A 96 -11.18 8.18 4.52
N ALA A 97 -11.96 7.56 5.40
CA ALA A 97 -13.19 8.10 5.97
C ALA A 97 -12.90 8.93 7.24
N ASP A 98 -12.06 9.96 7.11
CA ASP A 98 -11.74 10.89 8.19
C ASP A 98 -12.91 11.83 8.48
N GLY A 99 -13.19 12.09 9.77
CA GLY A 99 -14.25 13.00 10.21
C GLY A 99 -15.46 12.30 10.83
N PHE A 100 -16.45 13.10 11.24
CA PHE A 100 -17.74 12.68 11.79
C PHE A 100 -18.88 13.20 10.92
#